data_AF-A0A928RPE6-F1
#
_entry.id   AF-A0A928RPE6-F1
#
_cell.length_a   1.000
_cell.length_b   1.000
_cell.length_c   1.000
_cell.angle_alpha   90.00
_cell.angle_beta   90.00
_cell.angle_gamma   90.00
#
_symmetry.space_group_name_H-M   'P 1'
#
loop_
_entity.id
_entity.type
_entity.pdbx_description
1 polymer ?
#
loop_
_entity_poly.entity_id
_entity_poly.type
_entity_poly.pdbx_seq_one_letter_code
_entity_poly.pdbx_strand_id
1 'polypeptide(L)'
;MSTLLAEVLSSWQQVVDYIKGVNGDWGWLSSILVPMSTVLWVLLVLVGVAGSIYAVYVGVKMARAESAEQRDENKKRLINIIVSIVVVIALILFFNTFLPMILGAFGIFDPVVESTALALACI
;
A
#
# COMPACT_ATOMS: atom_id res chain seq x y z
N MET A 1 -3.53 15.24 -3.86
CA MET A 1 -3.74 13.82 -4.26
C MET A 1 -2.54 13.22 -4.98
N SER A 2 -1.76 13.98 -5.77
CA SER A 2 -0.49 13.51 -6.37
C SER A 2 0.66 13.37 -5.36
N THR A 3 0.69 14.18 -4.31
CA THR A 3 1.74 14.18 -3.28
C THR A 3 1.68 12.96 -2.36
N LEU A 4 0.49 12.57 -1.88
CA LEU A 4 0.31 11.39 -1.02
C LEU A 4 0.74 10.09 -1.71
N LEU A 5 0.43 9.93 -3.00
CA LEU A 5 0.92 8.77 -3.75
C LEU A 5 2.44 8.84 -3.93
N ALA A 6 3.01 10.00 -4.27
CA ALA A 6 4.45 10.14 -4.42
C ALA A 6 5.22 9.88 -3.11
N GLU A 7 4.69 10.34 -1.97
CA GLU A 7 5.30 10.15 -0.65
C GLU A 7 5.24 8.68 -0.21
N VAL A 8 4.08 8.04 -0.33
CA VAL A 8 3.91 6.60 -0.02
C VAL A 8 4.80 5.72 -0.91
N LEU A 9 4.99 6.10 -2.17
CA LEU A 9 5.86 5.37 -3.09
C LEU A 9 7.34 5.64 -2.81
N SER A 10 7.71 6.87 -2.43
CA SER A 10 9.10 7.26 -2.17
C SER A 10 9.65 6.78 -0.82
N SER A 11 8.80 6.63 0.20
CA SER A 11 9.24 6.18 1.54
C SER A 11 9.79 4.75 1.50
N TRP A 12 9.14 3.85 0.75
CA TRP A 12 9.63 2.49 0.56
C TRP A 12 10.88 2.43 -0.31
N GLN A 13 11.00 3.28 -1.33
CA GLN A 13 12.19 3.33 -2.17
C GLN A 13 13.42 3.66 -1.31
N GLN A 14 13.30 4.65 -0.42
CA GLN A 14 14.34 5.04 0.52
C GLN A 14 14.68 3.91 1.50
N VAL A 15 13.68 3.19 2.02
CA VAL A 15 13.90 2.03 2.90
C VAL A 15 14.60 0.89 2.15
N VAL A 16 14.21 0.59 0.92
CA VAL A 16 14.82 -0.47 0.09
C VAL A 16 16.27 -0.13 -0.24
N ASP A 17 16.54 1.11 -0.63
CA ASP A 17 17.90 1.57 -0.97
C ASP A 17 18.79 1.63 0.28
N TYR A 18 18.22 2.00 1.43
CA TYR A 18 18.90 1.88 2.72
C TYR A 18 19.24 0.42 3.05
N ILE A 19 18.28 -0.51 2.97
CA ILE A 19 18.50 -1.93 3.29
C ILE A 19 19.56 -2.55 2.36
N LYS A 20 19.58 -2.18 1.07
CA LYS A 20 20.61 -2.63 0.11
C LYS A 20 22.00 -2.10 0.45
N GLY A 21 22.09 -0.96 1.14
CA GLY A 21 23.34 -0.34 1.57
C GLY A 21 23.90 -0.85 2.90
N VAL A 22 23.13 -1.60 3.69
CA VAL A 22 23.57 -2.16 4.98
C VAL A 22 24.55 -3.31 4.75
N ASN A 23 25.84 -2.97 4.68
CA ASN A 23 26.96 -3.91 4.71
C ASN A 23 27.63 -3.81 6.10
N GLY A 24 27.09 -4.51 7.09
CA GLY A 24 27.58 -4.50 8.48
C GLY A 24 26.93 -5.62 9.32
N ASP A 25 26.99 -5.51 10.66
CA ASP A 25 26.55 -6.51 11.66
C ASP A 25 25.12 -7.07 11.48
N TRP A 26 24.27 -6.40 10.68
CA TRP A 26 22.88 -6.79 10.38
C TRP A 26 22.65 -7.29 8.94
N GLY A 27 23.71 -7.66 8.19
CA GLY A 27 23.60 -8.12 6.79
C GLY A 27 22.72 -9.38 6.59
N TRP A 28 22.51 -10.18 7.64
CA TRP A 28 21.57 -11.30 7.60
C TRP A 28 20.11 -10.83 7.57
N LEU A 29 19.80 -9.70 8.21
CA LEU A 29 18.47 -9.12 8.25
C LEU A 29 18.12 -8.48 6.90
N SER A 30 19.07 -7.80 6.26
CA SER A 30 18.87 -7.25 4.90
C SER A 30 18.58 -8.36 3.88
N SER A 31 19.24 -9.52 4.02
CA SER A 31 18.98 -10.69 3.16
C SER A 31 17.53 -11.21 3.21
N ILE A 32 16.81 -10.97 4.32
CA ILE A 32 15.41 -11.38 4.50
C ILE A 32 14.45 -10.21 4.18
N LEU A 33 14.79 -8.99 4.61
CA LEU A 33 13.92 -7.82 4.42
C LEU A 33 13.83 -7.34 2.97
N VAL A 34 14.92 -7.46 2.18
CA VAL A 34 14.93 -7.07 0.76
C VAL A 34 13.91 -7.87 -0.08
N PRO A 35 13.94 -9.21 -0.08
CA PRO A 35 12.95 -9.98 -0.84
C PRO A 35 11.53 -9.78 -0.29
N MET A 36 11.36 -9.64 1.02
CA MET A 36 10.05 -9.37 1.63
C MET A 36 9.46 -8.02 1.16
N SER A 37 10.25 -6.95 1.16
CA SER A 37 9.83 -5.64 0.65
C SER A 37 9.52 -5.67 -0.85
N THR A 38 10.33 -6.40 -1.62
CA THR A 38 10.10 -6.59 -3.06
C THR A 38 8.76 -7.29 -3.32
N VAL A 39 8.44 -8.35 -2.57
CA VAL A 39 7.17 -9.06 -2.68
C VAL A 39 5.99 -8.16 -2.32
N LEU A 40 6.11 -7.34 -1.25
CA LEU A 40 5.08 -6.36 -0.89
C LEU A 40 4.79 -5.37 -2.03
N TRP A 41 5.84 -4.88 -2.71
CA TRP A 41 5.71 -3.96 -3.83
C TRP A 41 5.02 -4.59 -5.05
N VAL A 42 5.42 -5.81 -5.40
CA VAL A 42 4.77 -6.58 -6.47
C VAL A 42 3.30 -6.80 -6.14
N LEU A 43 2.98 -7.12 -4.88
CA LEU A 43 1.60 -7.32 -4.43
C LEU A 43 0.78 -6.03 -4.52
N LEU A 44 1.34 -4.87 -4.17
CA LEU A 44 0.67 -3.56 -4.31
C LEU A 44 0.33 -3.23 -5.74
N VAL A 45 1.28 -3.41 -6.67
CA VAL A 45 1.04 -3.17 -8.09
C VAL A 45 -0.02 -4.13 -8.63
N LEU A 46 0.05 -5.40 -8.25
CA LEU A 46 -0.91 -6.42 -8.67
C LEU A 46 -2.34 -6.09 -8.19
N VAL A 47 -2.50 -5.75 -6.91
CA VAL A 47 -3.78 -5.38 -6.32
C VAL A 47 -4.31 -4.06 -6.89
N GLY A 48 -3.43 -3.08 -7.13
CA GLY A 48 -3.79 -1.80 -7.74
C GLY A 48 -4.34 -1.98 -9.16
N VAL A 49 -3.67 -2.79 -9.98
CA VAL A 49 -4.12 -3.10 -11.35
C VAL A 49 -5.40 -3.92 -11.34
N ALA A 50 -5.45 -5.01 -10.56
CA ALA A 50 -6.63 -5.86 -10.46
C ALA A 50 -7.85 -5.09 -9.93
N GLY A 51 -7.65 -4.24 -8.91
CA GLY A 51 -8.69 -3.39 -8.35
C GLY A 51 -9.20 -2.35 -9.35
N SER A 52 -8.31 -1.72 -10.11
CA SER A 52 -8.67 -0.75 -11.14
C SER A 52 -9.51 -1.38 -12.25
N ILE A 53 -9.09 -2.54 -12.77
CA ILE A 53 -9.82 -3.28 -13.82
C ILE A 53 -11.21 -3.69 -13.31
N TYR A 54 -11.29 -4.22 -12.09
CA TYR A 54 -12.55 -4.69 -11.53
C TYR A 54 -13.52 -3.55 -11.22
N ALA A 55 -13.01 -2.39 -10.78
CA ALA A 55 -13.83 -1.20 -10.56
C ALA A 55 -14.53 -0.73 -11.85
N VAL A 56 -13.79 -0.72 -12.98
CA VAL A 56 -14.37 -0.39 -14.30
C VAL A 56 -15.43 -1.40 -14.71
N TYR A 57 -15.16 -2.71 -14.56
CA TYR A 57 -16.12 -3.77 -14.92
C TYR A 57 -17.47 -3.62 -14.21
N VAL A 58 -17.46 -3.42 -12.90
CA VAL A 58 -18.71 -3.30 -12.14
C VAL A 58 -19.40 -1.95 -12.39
N GLY A 59 -18.63 -0.88 -12.64
CA GLY A 59 -19.18 0.41 -13.07
C GLY A 59 -20.02 0.30 -14.34
N VAL A 60 -19.54 -0.44 -15.34
CA VAL A 60 -20.29 -0.72 -16.59
C VAL A 60 -21.54 -1.57 -16.31
N LYS A 61 -21.44 -2.57 -15.44
CA LYS A 61 -22.58 -3.43 -15.07
C LYS A 61 -23.71 -2.64 -14.41
N MET A 62 -23.38 -1.66 -13.58
CA MET A 62 -24.36 -0.75 -12.96
C MET A 62 -25.01 0.21 -13.95
N ALA A 63 -24.25 0.69 -14.95
CA ALA A 63 -24.77 1.60 -15.97
C ALA A 63 -25.80 0.93 -16.91
N ARG A 64 -25.68 -0.39 -17.13
CA ARG A 64 -26.59 -1.18 -17.97
C ARG A 64 -27.76 -1.83 -17.21
N ALA A 65 -27.87 -1.65 -15.90
CA ALA A 65 -28.95 -2.26 -15.13
C ALA A 65 -30.29 -1.55 -15.40
N GLU A 66 -31.19 -2.23 -16.11
CA GLU A 66 -32.45 -1.68 -16.61
C GLU A 66 -33.63 -1.85 -15.61
N SER A 67 -33.51 -2.75 -14.62
CA SER A 67 -34.52 -2.98 -13.58
C SER A 67 -34.03 -2.55 -12.19
N ALA A 68 -34.92 -1.93 -11.39
CA ALA A 68 -34.59 -1.38 -10.07
C ALA A 68 -34.11 -2.46 -9.08
N GLU A 69 -34.71 -3.65 -9.13
CA GLU A 69 -34.36 -4.79 -8.28
C GLU A 69 -32.95 -5.32 -8.57
N GLN A 70 -32.57 -5.44 -9.85
CA GLN A 70 -31.20 -5.80 -10.23
C GLN A 70 -30.20 -4.68 -9.92
N ARG A 71 -30.65 -3.42 -9.86
CA ARG A 71 -29.79 -2.27 -9.58
C ARG A 71 -29.37 -2.22 -8.10
N ASP A 72 -30.27 -2.57 -7.19
CA ASP A 72 -29.99 -2.54 -5.75
C ASP A 72 -29.17 -3.75 -5.28
N GLU A 73 -29.42 -4.93 -5.86
CA GLU A 73 -28.61 -6.12 -5.56
C GLU A 73 -27.16 -5.98 -6.07
N ASN A 74 -26.98 -5.43 -7.27
CA ASN A 74 -25.65 -5.18 -7.83
C ASN A 74 -24.88 -4.06 -7.07
N LYS A 75 -25.58 -3.07 -6.51
CA LYS A 75 -24.96 -2.04 -5.64
C LYS A 75 -24.36 -2.63 -4.37
N LYS A 76 -25.10 -3.51 -3.69
CA LYS A 76 -24.62 -4.16 -2.46
C LYS A 76 -23.37 -5.00 -2.74
N ARG A 77 -23.35 -5.71 -3.87
CA ARG A 77 -22.20 -6.51 -4.31
C ARG A 77 -20.98 -5.63 -4.66
N LEU A 78 -21.20 -4.47 -5.27
CA LEU A 78 -20.14 -3.51 -5.57
C LEU A 78 -19.51 -2.94 -4.29
N ILE A 79 -20.32 -2.54 -3.31
CA ILE A 79 -19.81 -1.97 -2.06
C ILE A 79 -18.91 -2.98 -1.35
N ASN A 80 -19.36 -4.23 -1.24
CA ASN A 80 -18.56 -5.27 -0.58
C ASN A 80 -17.19 -5.49 -1.24
N ILE A 81 -17.13 -5.42 -2.58
CA ILE A 81 -15.88 -5.60 -3.32
C ILE A 81 -14.96 -4.37 -3.20
N ILE A 82 -15.52 -3.17 -3.21
CA ILE A 82 -14.73 -1.96 -2.98
C ILE A 82 -14.14 -1.99 -1.56
N VAL A 83 -14.93 -2.38 -0.56
CA VAL A 83 -14.47 -2.49 0.82
C VAL A 83 -13.34 -3.51 0.94
N SER A 84 -13.42 -4.67 0.26
CA SER A 84 -12.34 -5.66 0.34
C SER A 84 -11.02 -5.15 -0.26
N ILE A 85 -11.08 -4.45 -1.40
CA ILE A 85 -9.89 -3.84 -2.03
C ILE A 85 -9.29 -2.77 -1.09
N VAL A 86 -10.13 -1.91 -0.52
CA VAL A 86 -9.70 -0.86 0.42
C VAL A 86 -9.05 -1.46 1.66
N VAL A 87 -9.61 -2.53 2.23
CA VAL A 87 -9.05 -3.21 3.40
C VAL A 87 -7.69 -3.83 3.08
N VAL A 88 -7.53 -4.48 1.92
CA VAL A 88 -6.24 -5.04 1.51
C VAL A 88 -5.19 -3.95 1.37
N ILE A 89 -5.52 -2.84 0.71
CA ILE A 89 -4.61 -1.70 0.58
C ILE A 89 -4.26 -1.12 1.96
N ALA A 90 -5.24 -0.96 2.84
CA ALA A 90 -5.03 -0.46 4.20
C ALA A 90 -4.12 -1.38 5.02
N LEU A 91 -4.26 -2.71 4.92
CA LEU A 91 -3.36 -3.66 5.56
C LEU A 91 -1.93 -3.49 5.06
N ILE A 92 -1.73 -3.36 3.75
CA ILE A 92 -0.37 -3.21 3.20
C ILE A 92 0.26 -1.88 3.62
N LEU A 93 -0.52 -0.80 3.63
CA LEU A 93 -0.06 0.50 4.14
C LEU A 93 0.24 0.46 5.64
N PHE A 94 -0.52 -0.31 6.41
CA PHE A 94 -0.25 -0.52 7.83
C PHE A 94 1.11 -1.20 8.03
N PHE A 95 1.39 -2.29 7.31
CA PHE A 95 2.71 -2.95 7.36
C PHE A 95 3.84 -2.03 6.88
N ASN A 96 3.59 -1.19 5.88
CA ASN A 96 4.53 -0.19 5.40
C ASN A 96 4.92 0.83 6.46
N THR A 97 3.95 1.35 7.22
CA THR A 97 4.24 2.35 8.24
C THR A 97 4.83 1.73 9.51
N PHE A 98 4.38 0.54 9.89
CA PHE A 98 4.71 -0.06 11.17
C PHE A 98 6.07 -0.77 11.19
N LEU A 99 6.49 -1.41 10.09
CA LEU A 99 7.81 -2.04 9.98
C LEU A 99 8.98 -1.06 10.19
N PRO A 100 9.08 0.07 9.46
CA PRO A 100 10.16 1.02 9.66
C PRO A 100 10.10 1.68 11.05
N MET A 101 8.91 1.83 11.64
CA MET A 101 8.75 2.32 13.01
C MET A 101 9.37 1.36 14.03
N ILE A 102 9.10 0.06 13.92
CA ILE A 102 9.70 -0.97 14.78
C ILE A 102 11.21 -1.01 14.58
N LEU A 103 11.65 -1.02 13.32
CA LEU A 103 13.07 -1.13 12.97
C LEU A 103 13.88 0.11 13.41
N GLY A 104 13.29 1.31 13.35
CA GLY A 104 13.86 2.54 13.90
C GLY A 104 13.91 2.55 15.43
N ALA A 105 12.91 1.99 16.11
CA ALA A 105 12.91 1.87 17.58
C ALA A 105 14.03 0.96 18.11
N PHE A 106 14.52 0.02 17.30
CA PHE A 106 15.67 -0.83 17.63
C PHE A 106 17.04 -0.18 17.33
N GLY A 107 17.09 1.06 16.85
CA GLY A 107 18.34 1.76 16.54
C GLY A 107 19.11 1.18 15.34
N ILE A 108 18.46 0.36 14.51
CA ILE A 108 19.04 -0.25 13.30
C ILE A 108 18.92 0.71 12.08
N PHE A 109 17.99 1.68 12.16
CA PHE A 109 17.67 2.64 11.10
C PHE A 109 17.51 4.04 11.74
N ASP A 110 18.20 5.06 11.23
CA ASP A 110 17.92 6.46 11.58
C ASP A 110 16.46 6.82 11.25
N PRO A 111 15.81 7.71 12.01
CA PRO A 111 14.41 8.00 11.83
C PRO A 111 14.16 8.72 10.50
N VAL A 112 13.79 7.96 9.47
CA VAL A 112 13.05 8.45 8.28
C VAL A 112 11.68 9.07 8.70
N VAL A 113 11.34 8.99 9.98
CA VAL A 113 10.14 9.51 10.64
C VAL A 113 9.98 11.03 10.48
N GLU A 114 11.05 11.80 10.36
CA GLU A 114 10.95 13.27 10.29
C GLU A 114 10.28 13.74 8.98
N SER A 115 10.45 13.02 7.87
CA SER A 115 9.84 13.42 6.60
C SER A 115 8.36 13.09 6.49
N THR A 116 7.88 12.02 7.14
CA THR A 116 6.47 11.58 7.02
C THR A 116 5.57 12.21 8.08
N ALA A 117 6.10 12.49 9.28
CA ALA A 117 5.39 13.23 10.32
C ALA A 117 5.18 14.70 9.93
N LEU A 118 6.17 15.35 9.31
CA LEU A 118 6.02 16.71 8.79
C LEU A 118 5.10 16.77 7.55
N ALA A 119 5.10 15.75 6.69
CA ALA A 119 4.21 15.70 5.53
C ALA A 119 2.73 15.52 5.92
N LEU A 120 2.44 14.72 6.95
CA LEU A 120 1.08 14.60 7.50
C LEU A 120 0.67 15.81 8.37
N ALA A 121 1.62 16.49 9.02
CA ALA A 121 1.33 17.69 9.81
C ALA A 121 1.11 18.96 8.96
N CYS A 122 1.48 18.92 7.68
CA CYS A 122 1.29 20.03 6.72
C CYS A 122 0.04 19.86 5.84
N ILE A 123 -0.80 18.85 6.12
CA ILE A 123 -2.13 18.65 5.52
C ILE A 123 -3.20 19.14 6.49
#